data_AF-A0A953J2V6-F1
#
_entry.id   AF-A0A953J2V6-F1
#
_cell.length_a   1.000
_cell.length_b   1.000
_cell.length_c   1.000
_cell.angle_alpha   90.00
_cell.angle_beta   90.00
_cell.angle_gamma   90.00
#
_symmetry.space_group_name_H-M   'P 1'
#
loop_
_entity.id
_entity.type
_entity.pdbx_description
1 polymer ?
#
loop_
_entity_poly.entity_id
_entity_poly.type
_entity_poly.pdbx_seq_one_letter_code
_entity_poly.pdbx_strand_id
1 'polypeptide(L)'
;MGILDSIRKLLAIRSESTAKEEMKMAEQKMMTTEEVNAYMKEKCGFVPRMFQIINTVTPEPGRTFADFYASLFADGALSRKVKELMFMAGGVAYCSPRCIIHVVPAINAGATTGEIFEAASIGMILAGFVPGGPGIPYAFEYALKCLDIEAKYRKGESWEYLPAPRFDHGVF
;
A
#
# COMPACT_ATOMS: atom_id res chain seq x y z
N MET A 1 -41.30 22.99 36.35
CA MET A 1 -40.42 22.18 35.49
C MET A 1 -41.04 20.81 35.38
N GLY A 2 -41.48 20.43 34.17
CA GLY A 2 -42.31 19.24 33.96
C GLY A 2 -41.48 17.97 33.81
N ILE A 3 -42.08 16.83 34.10
CA ILE A 3 -41.49 15.49 33.97
C ILE A 3 -40.86 15.27 32.57
N LEU A 4 -41.44 15.88 31.54
CA LEU A 4 -40.94 15.84 30.16
C LEU A 4 -39.58 16.52 29.98
N ASP A 5 -39.30 17.62 30.71
CA ASP A 5 -38.00 18.30 30.66
C ASP A 5 -36.91 17.45 31.33
N SER A 6 -37.25 16.79 32.44
CA SER A 6 -36.35 15.88 33.14
C SER A 6 -36.00 14.67 32.28
N ILE A 7 -36.97 14.10 31.54
CA ILE A 7 -36.74 12.98 30.62
C ILE A 7 -35.83 13.40 29.45
N ARG A 8 -36.08 14.58 28.84
CA ARG A 8 -35.22 15.10 27.77
C ARG A 8 -33.78 15.32 28.24
N LYS A 9 -33.59 15.88 29.43
CA LYS A 9 -32.26 16.12 30.00
C LYS A 9 -31.52 14.82 30.29
N LEU A 10 -32.23 13.80 30.81
CA LEU A 10 -31.67 12.48 31.08
C LEU A 10 -31.24 11.77 29.78
N LEU A 11 -32.05 11.86 28.73
CA LEU A 11 -31.73 11.28 27.43
C LEU A 11 -30.53 11.97 26.76
N ALA A 12 -30.42 13.29 26.86
CA ALA A 12 -29.27 14.05 26.34
C ALA A 12 -27.96 13.73 27.09
N ILE A 13 -28.02 13.64 28.43
CA ILE A 13 -26.87 13.25 29.25
C ILE A 13 -26.42 11.83 28.91
N ARG A 14 -27.38 10.91 28.68
CA ARG A 14 -27.09 9.53 28.29
C ARG A 14 -26.44 9.46 26.90
N SER A 15 -26.90 10.24 25.92
CA SER A 15 -26.28 10.25 24.59
C SER A 15 -24.87 10.84 24.59
N GLU A 16 -24.63 11.89 25.39
CA GLU A 16 -23.29 12.47 25.55
C GLU A 16 -22.33 11.53 26.30
N SER A 17 -22.84 10.78 27.29
CA SER A 17 -22.07 9.75 28.00
C SER A 17 -21.64 8.62 27.07
N THR A 18 -22.56 8.09 26.27
CA THR A 18 -22.25 7.01 25.31
C THR A 18 -21.30 7.47 24.22
N ALA A 19 -21.47 8.69 23.68
CA ALA A 19 -20.55 9.23 22.68
C ALA A 19 -19.14 9.44 23.25
N LYS A 20 -19.03 9.90 24.51
CA LYS A 20 -17.74 10.04 25.19
C LYS A 20 -17.11 8.68 25.50
N GLU A 21 -17.88 7.67 25.89
CA GLU A 21 -17.37 6.31 26.10
C GLU A 21 -16.94 5.65 24.79
N GLU A 22 -17.69 5.82 23.69
CA GLU A 22 -17.32 5.36 22.35
C GLU A 22 -16.05 6.04 21.84
N MET A 23 -15.92 7.36 22.03
CA MET A 23 -14.70 8.09 21.71
C MET A 23 -13.51 7.64 22.57
N LYS A 24 -13.72 7.42 23.86
CA LYS A 24 -12.66 6.95 24.78
C LYS A 24 -12.24 5.51 24.50
N MET A 25 -13.18 4.65 24.12
CA MET A 25 -12.93 3.29 23.63
C MET A 25 -12.27 3.29 22.25
N ALA A 26 -12.59 4.24 21.38
CA ALA A 26 -11.91 4.43 20.10
C ALA A 26 -10.47 4.91 20.29
N GLU A 27 -10.23 5.92 21.15
CA GLU A 27 -8.91 6.42 21.51
C GLU A 27 -8.03 5.35 22.20
N GLN A 28 -8.61 4.48 23.03
CA GLN A 28 -7.90 3.36 23.67
C GLN A 28 -7.67 2.15 22.75
N LYS A 29 -8.22 2.15 21.53
CA LYS A 29 -8.16 1.02 20.58
C LYS A 29 -7.49 1.39 19.24
N MET A 30 -7.04 2.64 19.08
CA MET A 30 -6.26 3.04 17.92
C MET A 30 -4.82 2.58 18.07
N MET A 31 -4.34 1.82 17.09
CA MET A 31 -2.95 1.38 17.00
C MET A 31 -2.02 2.59 17.05
N THR A 32 -0.84 2.49 17.66
CA THR A 32 0.18 3.53 17.48
C THR A 32 0.68 3.57 16.04
N THR A 33 1.42 4.62 15.67
CA THR A 33 2.08 4.72 14.36
C THR A 33 2.97 3.50 14.09
N GLU A 34 3.73 3.07 15.09
CA GLU A 34 4.63 1.93 15.01
C GLU A 34 3.85 0.62 14.83
N GLU A 35 2.76 0.45 15.58
CA GLU A 35 1.90 -0.72 15.49
C GLU A 35 1.24 -0.83 14.13
N VAL A 36 0.65 0.25 13.60
CA VAL A 36 0.04 0.21 12.26
C VAL A 36 1.10 0.00 11.18
N ASN A 37 2.28 0.62 11.29
CA ASN A 37 3.36 0.37 10.33
C ASN A 37 3.82 -1.09 10.34
N ALA A 38 3.92 -1.71 11.52
CA ALA A 38 4.23 -3.14 11.64
C ALA A 38 3.12 -4.01 11.00
N TYR A 39 1.86 -3.66 11.24
CA TYR A 39 0.71 -4.35 10.66
C TYR A 39 0.66 -4.22 9.13
N MET A 40 0.92 -3.03 8.58
CA MET A 40 1.03 -2.84 7.14
C MET A 40 2.19 -3.65 6.57
N LYS A 41 3.34 -3.69 7.23
CA LYS A 41 4.48 -4.51 6.78
C LYS A 41 4.14 -6.00 6.77
N GLU A 42 3.41 -6.49 7.76
CA GLU A 42 2.92 -7.87 7.81
C GLU A 42 1.96 -8.18 6.65
N LYS A 43 0.93 -7.34 6.46
CA LYS A 43 -0.11 -7.60 5.45
C LYS A 43 0.35 -7.30 4.03
N CYS A 44 1.00 -6.16 3.81
CA CYS A 44 1.41 -5.68 2.49
C CYS A 44 2.83 -6.11 2.09
N GLY A 45 3.66 -6.57 3.03
CA GLY A 45 5.07 -6.90 2.80
C GLY A 45 6.03 -5.71 2.89
N PHE A 46 5.49 -4.48 2.97
CA PHE A 46 6.22 -3.23 3.17
C PHE A 46 5.25 -2.17 3.72
N VAL A 47 5.78 -1.02 4.15
CA VAL A 47 4.96 0.15 4.49
C VAL A 47 4.92 1.08 3.27
N PRO A 48 3.77 1.23 2.58
CA PRO A 48 3.71 2.09 1.42
C PRO A 48 4.03 3.54 1.77
N ARG A 49 4.77 4.24 0.89
CA ARG A 49 5.26 5.60 1.16
C ARG A 49 4.16 6.57 1.57
N MET A 50 2.97 6.50 0.96
CA MET A 50 1.85 7.39 1.35
C MET A 50 1.43 7.19 2.82
N PHE A 51 1.54 5.97 3.34
CA PHE A 51 1.17 5.65 4.72
C PHE A 51 2.25 5.97 5.75
N GLN A 52 3.51 6.17 5.34
CA GLN A 52 4.57 6.63 6.25
C GLN A 52 4.24 7.98 6.90
N ILE A 53 3.48 8.84 6.21
CA ILE A 53 3.00 10.13 6.74
C ILE A 53 1.57 10.00 7.27
N ILE A 54 0.65 9.35 6.55
CA ILE A 54 -0.75 9.24 6.99
C ILE A 54 -0.83 8.59 8.37
N ASN A 55 -0.04 7.53 8.62
CA ASN A 55 -0.06 6.80 9.88
C ASN A 55 0.43 7.65 11.08
N THR A 56 1.23 8.70 10.87
CA THR A 56 1.64 9.62 11.95
C THR A 56 0.53 10.57 12.36
N VAL A 57 -0.48 10.76 11.49
CA VAL A 57 -1.62 11.64 11.70
C VAL A 57 -2.82 10.85 12.18
N THR A 58 -3.15 9.76 11.48
CA THR A 58 -4.22 8.83 11.84
C THR A 58 -3.85 7.39 11.43
N PRO A 59 -3.84 6.43 12.37
CA PRO A 59 -3.54 5.02 12.10
C PRO A 59 -4.66 4.25 11.37
N GLU A 60 -5.92 4.68 11.47
CA GLU A 60 -7.08 3.93 10.94
C GLU A 60 -7.02 3.67 9.43
N PRO A 61 -6.67 4.65 8.58
CA PRO A 61 -6.63 4.43 7.14
C PRO A 61 -5.55 3.44 6.74
N GLY A 62 -4.40 3.45 7.42
CA GLY A 62 -3.32 2.49 7.19
C GLY A 62 -3.76 1.06 7.50
N ARG A 63 -4.41 0.86 8.65
CA ARG A 63 -4.99 -0.43 9.03
C ARG A 63 -6.03 -0.91 8.00
N THR A 64 -6.96 -0.03 7.62
CA THR A 64 -8.03 -0.35 6.67
C THR A 64 -7.49 -0.69 5.29
N PHE A 65 -6.48 0.05 4.81
CA PHE A 65 -5.81 -0.26 3.55
C PHE A 65 -5.07 -1.59 3.62
N ALA A 66 -4.40 -1.90 4.73
CA ALA A 66 -3.71 -3.18 4.90
C ALA A 66 -4.68 -4.36 4.85
N ASP A 67 -5.87 -4.24 5.45
CA ASP A 67 -6.91 -5.26 5.38
C ASP A 67 -7.42 -5.45 3.94
N PHE A 68 -7.69 -4.35 3.23
CA PHE A 68 -8.09 -4.40 1.82
C PHE A 68 -7.01 -5.02 0.93
N TYR A 69 -5.76 -4.59 1.07
CA TYR A 69 -4.62 -5.13 0.33
C TYR A 69 -4.50 -6.64 0.56
N ALA A 70 -4.53 -7.08 1.83
CA ALA A 70 -4.45 -8.50 2.17
C ALA A 70 -5.57 -9.31 1.52
N SER A 71 -6.79 -8.77 1.43
CA SER A 71 -7.91 -9.47 0.79
C SER A 71 -7.69 -9.74 -0.71
N LEU A 72 -6.99 -8.86 -1.42
CA LEU A 72 -6.69 -9.01 -2.84
C LEU A 72 -5.51 -9.95 -3.08
N PHE A 73 -4.45 -9.80 -2.28
CA PHE A 73 -3.17 -10.49 -2.45
C PHE A 73 -3.05 -11.81 -1.67
N ALA A 74 -4.01 -12.16 -0.82
CA ALA A 74 -4.05 -13.47 -0.15
C ALA A 74 -4.05 -14.62 -1.16
N ASP A 75 -3.51 -15.78 -0.76
CA ASP A 75 -3.55 -16.99 -1.57
C ASP A 75 -5.01 -17.40 -1.89
N GLY A 76 -5.21 -17.88 -3.11
CA GLY A 76 -6.48 -18.41 -3.59
C GLY A 76 -6.24 -19.28 -4.82
N ALA A 77 -7.05 -19.11 -5.87
CA ALA A 77 -6.80 -19.78 -7.15
C ALA A 77 -5.43 -19.42 -7.76
N LEU A 78 -4.92 -18.23 -7.47
CA LEU A 78 -3.55 -17.81 -7.71
C LEU A 78 -2.87 -17.55 -6.37
N SER A 79 -1.61 -17.95 -6.26
CA SER A 79 -0.81 -17.66 -5.07
C SER A 79 -0.49 -16.17 -4.97
N ARG A 80 -0.20 -15.69 -3.77
CA ARG A 80 0.28 -14.33 -3.51
C ARG A 80 1.45 -13.99 -4.42
N LYS A 81 2.44 -14.88 -4.51
CA LYS A 81 3.62 -14.71 -5.39
C LYS A 81 3.21 -14.35 -6.81
N VAL A 82 2.28 -15.12 -7.39
CA VAL A 82 1.80 -14.89 -8.77
C VAL A 82 1.09 -13.55 -8.88
N LYS A 83 0.22 -13.21 -7.93
CA LYS A 83 -0.51 -11.93 -7.91
C LYS A 83 0.43 -10.72 -7.81
N GLU A 84 1.45 -10.80 -6.95
CA GLU A 84 2.46 -9.75 -6.80
C GLU A 84 3.28 -9.57 -8.09
N LEU A 85 3.69 -10.66 -8.74
CA LEU A 85 4.38 -10.62 -10.03
C LEU A 85 3.50 -10.03 -11.14
N MET A 86 2.21 -10.38 -11.18
CA MET A 86 1.24 -9.80 -12.12
C MET A 86 1.09 -8.29 -11.93
N PHE A 87 0.94 -7.84 -10.68
CA PHE A 87 0.80 -6.41 -10.37
C PHE A 87 2.09 -5.64 -10.69
N MET A 88 3.26 -6.21 -10.37
CA MET A 88 4.57 -5.68 -10.75
C MET A 88 4.68 -5.53 -12.27
N ALA A 89 4.30 -6.54 -13.06
CA ALA A 89 4.32 -6.48 -14.52
C ALA A 89 3.42 -5.37 -15.07
N GLY A 90 2.22 -5.18 -14.49
CA GLY A 90 1.37 -4.03 -14.81
C GLY A 90 2.04 -2.69 -14.47
N GLY A 91 2.76 -2.63 -13.35
CA GLY A 91 3.59 -1.48 -12.98
C GLY A 91 4.67 -1.16 -14.00
N VAL A 92 5.32 -2.18 -14.57
CA VAL A 92 6.29 -2.01 -15.67
C VAL A 92 5.59 -1.47 -16.92
N ALA A 93 4.46 -2.07 -17.31
CA ALA A 93 3.71 -1.66 -18.51
C ALA A 93 3.22 -0.21 -18.44
N TYR A 94 2.85 0.25 -17.24
CA TYR A 94 2.42 1.63 -16.98
C TYR A 94 3.56 2.59 -16.63
N CYS A 95 4.82 2.13 -16.63
CA CYS A 95 5.95 2.92 -16.16
C CYS A 95 5.70 3.55 -14.79
N SER A 96 5.07 2.80 -13.88
CA SER A 96 4.66 3.28 -12.57
C SER A 96 5.73 2.95 -11.52
N PRO A 97 6.50 3.93 -11.05
CA PRO A 97 7.58 3.68 -10.10
C PRO A 97 7.05 3.19 -8.75
N ARG A 98 5.79 3.50 -8.43
CA ARG A 98 5.12 3.10 -7.19
C ARG A 98 4.56 1.68 -7.26
N CYS A 99 4.40 1.11 -8.46
CA CYS A 99 3.85 -0.24 -8.64
C CYS A 99 4.93 -1.29 -8.87
N ILE A 100 6.08 -0.93 -9.47
CA ILE A 100 7.16 -1.90 -9.67
C ILE A 100 7.81 -2.37 -8.35
N ILE A 101 7.60 -1.65 -7.25
CA ILE A 101 8.06 -2.05 -5.91
C ILE A 101 7.40 -3.34 -5.41
N HIS A 102 6.33 -3.81 -6.06
CA HIS A 102 5.72 -5.11 -5.78
C HIS A 102 6.68 -6.30 -6.01
N VAL A 103 7.84 -6.06 -6.63
CA VAL A 103 8.97 -7.00 -6.59
C VAL A 103 9.35 -7.39 -5.15
N VAL A 104 9.23 -6.48 -4.17
CA VAL A 104 9.56 -6.72 -2.76
C VAL A 104 8.61 -7.76 -2.11
N PRO A 105 7.28 -7.56 -2.07
CA PRO A 105 6.38 -8.59 -1.57
C PRO A 105 6.39 -9.87 -2.42
N ALA A 106 6.69 -9.80 -3.72
CA ALA A 106 6.91 -11.00 -4.54
C ALA A 106 8.11 -11.81 -4.04
N ILE A 107 9.26 -11.16 -3.76
CA ILE A 107 10.44 -11.82 -3.16
C ILE A 107 10.08 -12.43 -1.80
N ASN A 108 9.35 -11.70 -0.95
CA ASN A 108 8.91 -12.19 0.36
C ASN A 108 7.96 -13.39 0.24
N ALA A 109 7.22 -13.49 -0.86
CA ALA A 109 6.38 -14.64 -1.20
C ALA A 109 7.15 -15.76 -1.95
N GLY A 110 8.48 -15.67 -2.06
CA GLY A 110 9.34 -16.70 -2.63
C GLY A 110 9.59 -16.59 -4.14
N ALA A 111 9.39 -15.42 -4.75
CA ALA A 111 9.75 -15.19 -6.14
C ALA A 111 11.26 -15.31 -6.37
N THR A 112 11.63 -16.06 -7.40
CA THR A 112 13.00 -16.18 -7.89
C THR A 112 13.35 -15.04 -8.84
N THR A 113 14.65 -14.81 -9.05
CA THR A 113 15.15 -13.86 -10.07
C THR A 113 14.59 -14.18 -11.46
N GLY A 114 14.48 -15.45 -11.83
CA GLY A 114 13.91 -15.87 -13.11
C GLY A 114 12.45 -15.49 -13.27
N GLU A 115 11.62 -15.74 -12.25
CA GLU A 115 10.20 -15.36 -12.27
C GLU A 115 10.00 -13.83 -12.34
N ILE A 116 10.83 -13.07 -11.62
CA ILE A 116 10.82 -11.59 -11.67
C ILE A 116 11.21 -11.10 -13.07
N PHE A 117 12.28 -11.65 -13.64
CA PHE A 117 12.74 -11.31 -14.98
C PHE A 117 11.68 -11.60 -16.05
N GLU A 118 11.06 -12.78 -16.02
CA GLU A 118 10.01 -13.15 -16.98
C GLU A 118 8.80 -12.23 -16.84
N ALA A 119 8.30 -12.00 -15.62
CA ALA A 119 7.16 -11.12 -15.40
C ALA A 119 7.45 -9.66 -15.80
N ALA A 120 8.63 -9.12 -15.49
CA ALA A 120 9.04 -7.79 -15.91
C ALA A 120 9.15 -7.67 -17.44
N SER A 121 9.65 -8.73 -18.11
CA SER A 121 9.72 -8.80 -19.57
C SER A 121 8.34 -8.79 -20.22
N ILE A 122 7.36 -9.48 -19.62
CA ILE A 122 5.96 -9.41 -20.05
C ILE A 122 5.39 -8.01 -19.85
N GLY A 123 5.65 -7.36 -18.71
CA GLY A 123 5.24 -5.97 -18.48
C GLY A 123 5.83 -5.00 -19.52
N MET A 124 7.10 -5.17 -19.88
CA MET A 124 7.77 -4.37 -20.90
C MET A 124 7.09 -4.50 -22.27
N ILE A 125 6.80 -5.72 -22.74
CA ILE A 125 6.17 -5.90 -24.06
C ILE A 125 4.71 -5.42 -24.06
N LEU A 126 4.01 -5.52 -22.92
CA LEU A 126 2.63 -5.04 -22.75
C LEU A 126 2.51 -3.51 -22.88
N ALA A 127 3.56 -2.74 -22.61
CA ALA A 127 3.56 -1.30 -22.86
C ALA A 127 3.33 -0.95 -24.34
N GLY A 128 3.63 -1.89 -25.25
CA GLY A 128 3.35 -1.80 -26.67
C GLY A 128 3.94 -0.57 -27.35
N PHE A 129 3.37 -0.19 -28.49
CA PHE A 129 3.67 1.06 -29.20
C PHE A 129 2.39 1.90 -29.34
N VAL A 130 1.72 2.14 -28.23
CA VAL A 130 0.47 2.92 -28.22
C VAL A 130 0.81 4.41 -28.34
N PRO A 131 0.19 5.17 -29.27
CA PRO A 131 0.36 6.62 -29.33
C PRO A 131 0.00 7.27 -27.98
N GLY A 132 0.94 8.02 -27.40
CA GLY A 132 0.78 8.63 -26.07
C GLY A 132 0.90 7.66 -24.89
N GLY A 133 1.16 6.37 -25.15
CA GLY A 133 1.48 5.39 -24.12
C GLY A 133 2.98 5.41 -23.75
N PRO A 134 3.38 4.69 -22.70
CA PRO A 134 4.76 4.68 -22.26
C PRO A 134 5.72 4.12 -23.30
N GLY A 135 5.31 3.10 -24.08
CA GLY A 135 6.16 2.51 -25.11
C GLY A 135 7.20 1.52 -24.55
N ILE A 136 7.56 0.52 -25.35
CA ILE A 136 8.57 -0.50 -24.97
C ILE A 136 9.89 0.11 -24.47
N PRO A 137 10.50 1.12 -25.12
CA PRO A 137 11.80 1.64 -24.69
C PRO A 137 11.80 2.21 -23.27
N TYR A 138 10.73 2.89 -22.87
CA TYR A 138 10.61 3.43 -21.52
C TYR A 138 10.24 2.35 -20.51
N ALA A 139 9.33 1.43 -20.86
CA ALA A 139 8.98 0.31 -19.99
C ALA A 139 10.18 -0.62 -19.73
N PHE A 140 11.12 -0.72 -20.67
CA PHE A 140 12.38 -1.43 -20.47
C PHE A 140 13.18 -0.88 -19.28
N GLU A 141 13.22 0.46 -19.09
CA GLU A 141 13.87 1.04 -17.91
C GLU A 141 13.20 0.59 -16.60
N TYR A 142 11.87 0.44 -16.60
CA TYR A 142 11.13 -0.03 -15.44
C TYR A 142 11.33 -1.53 -15.19
N ALA A 143 11.45 -2.33 -16.25
CA ALA A 143 11.83 -3.73 -16.14
C ALA A 143 13.23 -3.89 -15.52
N LEU A 144 14.20 -3.08 -15.95
CA LEU A 144 15.54 -3.05 -15.36
C LEU A 144 15.52 -2.62 -13.89
N LYS A 145 14.68 -1.64 -13.54
CA LYS A 145 14.51 -1.20 -12.14
C LYS A 145 13.98 -2.31 -11.25
N CYS A 146 13.10 -3.20 -11.73
CA CYS A 146 12.67 -4.37 -10.94
C CYS A 146 13.86 -5.23 -10.53
N LEU A 147 14.79 -5.50 -11.44
CA LEU A 147 15.99 -6.30 -11.18
C LEU A 147 16.98 -5.57 -10.26
N ASP A 148 17.15 -4.26 -10.42
CA ASP A 148 17.98 -3.45 -9.53
C ASP A 148 17.42 -3.43 -8.09
N ILE A 149 16.10 -3.25 -7.94
CA ILE A 149 15.41 -3.30 -6.65
C ILE A 149 15.58 -4.69 -6.03
N GLU A 150 15.38 -5.77 -6.79
CA GLU A 150 15.60 -7.13 -6.32
C GLU A 150 17.02 -7.31 -5.77
N ALA A 151 18.03 -6.94 -6.56
CA ALA A 151 19.43 -7.11 -6.21
C ALA A 151 19.78 -6.37 -4.91
N LYS A 152 19.31 -5.12 -4.77
CA LYS A 152 19.51 -4.31 -3.56
C LYS A 152 18.75 -4.88 -2.37
N TYR A 153 17.47 -5.24 -2.56
CA TYR A 153 16.62 -5.78 -1.50
C TYR A 153 17.21 -7.07 -0.91
N ARG A 154 17.65 -8.01 -1.76
CA ARG A 154 18.27 -9.26 -1.32
C ARG A 154 19.57 -9.05 -0.54
N LYS A 155 20.31 -7.97 -0.83
CA LYS A 155 21.53 -7.59 -0.10
C LYS A 155 21.24 -6.79 1.18
N GLY A 156 19.99 -6.42 1.45
CA GLY A 156 19.62 -5.53 2.55
C GLY A 156 20.04 -4.08 2.33
N GLU A 157 20.34 -3.69 1.09
CA GLU A 157 20.68 -2.33 0.71
C GLU A 157 19.41 -1.46 0.56
N SER A 158 19.58 -0.14 0.58
CA SER A 158 18.50 0.77 0.23
C SER A 158 18.13 0.60 -1.24
N TRP A 159 16.89 0.19 -1.51
CA TRP A 159 16.39 -0.15 -2.84
C TRP A 159 15.37 0.85 -3.39
N GLU A 160 14.79 1.69 -2.54
CA GLU A 160 13.85 2.72 -2.94
C GLU A 160 14.58 3.83 -3.71
N TYR A 161 14.21 4.02 -4.98
CA TYR A 161 14.87 4.98 -5.88
C TYR A 161 14.02 6.23 -6.12
N LEU A 162 12.76 6.25 -5.66
CA LEU A 162 11.92 7.42 -5.79
C LEU A 162 12.47 8.58 -4.96
N PRO A 163 12.70 9.77 -5.54
CA PRO A 163 13.13 10.94 -4.78
C PRO A 163 12.06 11.33 -3.75
N ALA A 164 12.44 12.14 -2.77
CA ALA A 164 11.48 12.74 -1.85
C ALA A 164 10.38 13.47 -2.64
N PRO A 165 9.10 13.40 -2.22
CA PRO A 165 8.04 14.16 -2.86
C PRO A 165 8.44 15.63 -2.95
N ARG A 166 8.42 16.18 -4.16
CA ARG A 166 8.50 17.61 -4.37
C ARG A 166 7.09 18.11 -4.65
N PHE A 167 6.68 19.15 -3.93
CA PHE A 167 5.38 19.79 -4.10
C PHE A 167 5.54 21.02 -5.02
N ASP A 168 6.34 20.86 -6.06
CA ASP A 168 6.77 21.91 -6.99
C ASP A 168 6.05 21.76 -8.33
N HIS A 169 4.71 21.82 -8.30
CA HIS A 169 3.77 21.86 -9.44
C HIS A 169 3.02 20.54 -9.69
N GLY A 170 1.71 20.60 -9.42
CA GLY A 170 0.78 19.53 -9.75
C GLY A 170 0.58 19.43 -11.26
N VAL A 171 1.24 18.47 -11.88
CA VAL A 171 0.79 17.85 -13.12
C VAL A 171 1.17 16.37 -13.02
N PHE A 172 0.15 15.52 -13.19
CA PHE A 172 0.25 14.07 -13.24
C PHE A 172 1.14 13.60 -14.40
#